data_AF-H0GR18-F1
#
_entry.id   AF-H0GR18-F1
#
_cell.length_a   1.000
_cell.length_b   1.000
_cell.length_c   1.000
_cell.angle_alpha   90.00
_cell.angle_beta   90.00
_cell.angle_gamma   90.00
#
_symmetry.space_group_name_H-M   'P 1'
#
loop_
_entity.id
_entity.type
_entity.pdbx_description
1 polymer ?
#
loop_
_entity_poly.entity_id
_entity_poly.type
_entity_poly.pdbx_seq_one_letter_code
_entity_poly.pdbx_strand_id
1 'polypeptide(L)'
;MKGSTLQFGKYGLRLKSEGIRITAQQLKEADNAIMRYVRPLTNGQLWRRLCTNVAVCIKGNETRMGKGKGGFDHWMVRVPTGKVLFEINGDDLHEKVAREAFRKAGTKLPGVYEFVSLDSLVRVGLHSFKDPKDDPVKNFYDENAKKPSKKYLNVLKSREPQYKLFRGR
;
A
#
# COMPACT_ATOMS: atom_id res chain seq x y z
N MET A 1 -4.82 -1.29 -9.14
CA MET A 1 -4.10 -0.43 -8.16
C MET A 1 -4.11 -1.13 -6.81
N LYS A 2 -3.02 -1.12 -6.02
CA LYS A 2 -2.94 -1.89 -4.77
C LYS A 2 -2.59 -1.01 -3.56
N GLY A 3 -3.50 -0.94 -2.60
CA GLY A 3 -3.31 -0.21 -1.33
C GLY A 3 -3.51 1.31 -1.42
N SER A 4 -4.12 1.81 -2.49
CA SER A 4 -4.50 3.22 -2.65
C SER A 4 -5.99 3.48 -2.38
N THR A 5 -6.76 2.42 -2.10
CA THR A 5 -8.17 2.45 -1.71
C THR A 5 -8.32 2.28 -0.20
N LEU A 6 -9.39 2.83 0.36
CA LEU A 6 -9.86 2.48 1.70
C LEU A 6 -10.43 1.07 1.71
N GLN A 7 -10.15 0.27 2.74
CA GLN A 7 -10.60 -1.13 2.81
C GLN A 7 -11.25 -1.51 4.14
N PHE A 8 -10.86 -0.89 5.24
CA PHE A 8 -11.31 -1.25 6.58
C PHE A 8 -12.08 -0.10 7.25
N GLY A 9 -11.52 1.11 7.23
CA GLY A 9 -12.07 2.28 7.89
C GLY A 9 -12.91 3.17 6.97
N LYS A 10 -13.59 4.13 7.59
CA LYS A 10 -14.44 5.13 6.91
C LYS A 10 -13.64 6.29 6.34
N TYR A 11 -12.58 6.70 7.05
CA TYR A 11 -11.70 7.79 6.67
C TYR A 11 -10.24 7.33 6.66
N GLY A 12 -9.39 7.99 5.89
CA GLY A 12 -7.96 7.67 5.87
C GLY A 12 -7.04 8.81 5.50
N LEU A 13 -5.74 8.53 5.62
CA LEU A 13 -4.65 9.41 5.23
C LEU A 13 -3.88 8.77 4.07
N ARG A 14 -3.83 9.42 2.90
CA ARG A 14 -3.04 8.99 1.76
C ARG A 14 -1.87 9.92 1.46
N LEU A 15 -0.86 9.42 0.76
CA LEU A 15 0.24 10.23 0.24
C LEU A 15 -0.22 11.01 -1.02
N LYS A 16 0.00 12.31 -1.03
CA LYS A 16 -0.31 13.21 -2.15
C LYS A 16 0.92 13.51 -3.03
N SER A 17 2.09 13.62 -2.42
CA SER A 17 3.36 13.94 -3.10
C SER A 17 3.93 12.76 -3.89
N GLU A 18 5.12 12.97 -4.47
CA GLU A 18 5.95 11.93 -5.05
C GLU A 18 6.22 10.79 -4.05
N GLY A 19 6.55 9.63 -4.59
CA GLY A 19 6.88 8.46 -3.78
C GLY A 19 8.02 8.74 -2.81
N ILE A 20 7.84 8.38 -1.55
CA ILE A 20 8.75 8.73 -0.45
C ILE A 20 9.10 7.50 0.40
N ARG A 21 10.22 7.58 1.12
CA ARG A 21 10.59 6.62 2.17
C ARG A 21 10.15 7.17 3.52
N ILE A 22 9.46 6.36 4.30
CA ILE A 22 9.04 6.71 5.66
C ILE A 22 9.71 5.77 6.65
N THR A 23 10.30 6.32 7.71
CA THR A 23 10.96 5.53 8.75
C THR A 23 9.95 4.99 9.76
N ALA A 24 10.31 3.92 10.47
CA ALA A 24 9.46 3.35 11.53
C ALA A 24 9.14 4.35 12.63
N GLN A 25 10.10 5.20 13.01
CA GLN A 25 9.90 6.24 14.02
C GLN A 25 8.86 7.27 13.57
N GLN A 26 8.93 7.76 12.34
CA GLN A 26 7.96 8.72 11.80
C GLN A 26 6.54 8.14 11.78
N LEU A 27 6.40 6.86 11.38
CA LEU A 27 5.10 6.18 11.41
C LEU A 27 4.58 6.01 12.84
N LYS A 28 5.44 5.70 13.81
CA LYS A 28 5.06 5.58 15.22
C LYS A 28 4.59 6.93 15.79
N GLU A 29 5.25 8.04 15.44
CA GLU A 29 4.82 9.37 15.86
C GLU A 29 3.48 9.79 15.24
N ALA A 30 3.29 9.51 13.95
CA ALA A 30 2.01 9.75 13.28
C ALA A 30 0.89 8.89 13.89
N ASP A 31 1.18 7.63 14.21
CA ASP A 31 0.27 6.72 14.87
C ASP A 31 -0.17 7.23 16.25
N ASN A 32 0.80 7.63 17.08
CA ASN A 32 0.55 8.21 18.39
C ASN A 32 -0.31 9.48 18.30
N ALA A 33 -0.10 10.31 17.27
CA ALA A 33 -0.90 11.50 17.02
C ALA A 33 -2.36 11.15 16.70
N ILE A 34 -2.59 10.14 15.86
CA ILE A 34 -3.95 9.67 15.51
C ILE A 34 -4.63 9.01 16.72
N MET A 35 -3.90 8.19 17.49
CA MET A 35 -4.45 7.49 18.65
C MET A 35 -5.00 8.43 19.73
N ARG A 36 -4.54 9.69 19.81
CA ARG A 36 -5.13 10.70 20.72
C ARG A 36 -6.59 11.02 20.37
N TYR A 37 -6.96 10.89 19.10
CA TYR A 37 -8.32 11.10 18.60
C TYR A 37 -9.14 9.83 18.56
N VAL A 38 -8.50 8.67 18.42
CA VAL A 38 -9.21 7.39 18.35
C VAL A 38 -9.61 6.88 19.74
N ARG A 39 -8.77 7.07 20.77
CA ARG A 39 -9.06 6.59 22.14
C ARG A 39 -10.38 7.10 22.74
N PRO A 40 -10.80 8.37 22.55
CA PRO A 40 -12.07 8.85 23.10
C PRO A 40 -13.32 8.33 22.38
N LEU A 41 -13.19 7.67 21.22
CA LEU A 41 -14.33 7.22 20.43
C LEU A 41 -14.87 5.89 20.96
N THR A 42 -16.20 5.76 21.00
CA THR A 42 -16.86 4.47 21.16
C THR A 42 -16.55 3.59 19.95
N ASN A 43 -16.06 2.37 20.21
CA ASN A 43 -15.59 1.43 19.19
C ASN A 43 -14.58 2.01 18.18
N GLY A 44 -13.77 2.98 18.62
CA GLY A 44 -12.73 3.60 17.80
C GLY A 44 -11.62 2.63 17.41
N GLN A 45 -11.36 2.49 16.10
CA GLN A 45 -10.29 1.64 15.57
C GLN A 45 -9.38 2.41 14.62
N LEU A 46 -8.08 2.06 14.68
CA LEU A 46 -7.03 2.56 13.80
C LEU A 46 -6.37 1.40 13.08
N TRP A 47 -6.45 1.40 11.74
CA TRP A 47 -5.76 0.43 10.90
C TRP A 47 -4.51 1.04 10.30
N ARG A 48 -3.39 0.33 10.46
CA ARG A 48 -2.09 0.65 9.85
C ARG A 48 -1.99 -0.14 8.56
N ARG A 49 -2.03 0.55 7.42
CA ARG A 49 -2.13 -0.10 6.09
C ARG A 49 -0.81 -0.63 5.55
N LEU A 50 0.29 -0.25 6.17
CA LEU A 50 1.64 -0.57 5.71
C LEU A 50 2.55 -0.92 6.88
N CYS A 51 3.55 -1.75 6.60
CA CYS A 51 4.57 -2.15 7.57
C CYS A 51 5.95 -1.72 7.07
N THR A 52 6.87 -1.44 8.00
CA THR A 52 8.25 -1.12 7.69
C THR A 52 9.06 -2.39 7.46
N ASN A 53 9.09 -2.82 6.21
CA ASN A 53 9.65 -4.10 5.79
C ASN A 53 11.08 -4.02 5.23
N VAL A 54 11.66 -2.83 5.10
CA VAL A 54 13.02 -2.66 4.58
C VAL A 54 13.97 -2.28 5.70
N ALA A 55 14.97 -3.14 5.94
CA ALA A 55 16.07 -2.85 6.86
C ALA A 55 17.05 -1.85 6.22
N VAL A 56 17.30 -0.74 6.90
CA VAL A 56 18.25 0.30 6.47
C VAL A 56 19.53 0.15 7.28
N CYS A 57 20.66 0.15 6.59
CA CYS A 57 21.98 0.18 7.21
C CYS A 57 22.64 1.52 6.92
N ILE A 58 23.26 2.11 7.93
CA ILE A 58 23.94 3.41 7.83
C ILE A 58 25.37 3.23 8.31
N LYS A 59 26.30 3.90 7.63
CA LYS A 59 27.69 4.01 8.06
C LYS A 59 27.84 5.30 8.86
N GLY A 60 28.54 5.23 9.99
CA GLY A 60 28.77 6.39 10.86
C GLY A 60 29.45 7.54 10.11
N ASN A 61 29.00 8.76 10.37
CA ASN A 61 29.47 9.98 9.70
C ASN A 61 30.96 10.26 9.94
N GLU A 62 31.49 9.76 11.06
CA GLU A 62 32.89 9.83 11.46
C GLU A 62 33.82 8.94 10.61
N THR A 63 33.27 7.95 9.91
CA THR A 63 34.07 6.99 9.15
C THR A 63 34.25 7.41 7.69
N ARG A 64 35.44 7.14 7.13
CA ARG A 64 35.73 7.40 5.71
C ARG A 64 34.99 6.42 4.79
N MET A 65 34.87 6.80 3.51
CA MET A 65 34.32 5.94 2.45
C MET A 65 35.14 4.64 2.27
N GLY A 66 34.50 3.59 1.76
CA GLY A 66 35.09 2.25 1.62
C GLY A 66 34.93 1.35 2.86
N LYS A 67 35.71 0.27 2.99
CA LYS A 67 35.70 -0.66 4.15
C LYS A 67 34.36 -1.41 4.42
N GLY A 68 33.56 -1.66 3.39
CA GLY A 68 32.33 -2.44 3.50
C GLY A 68 31.08 -1.63 3.87
N LYS A 69 29.98 -2.33 4.20
CA LYS A 69 28.66 -1.75 4.52
C LYS A 69 28.56 -1.44 6.02
N GLY A 70 27.82 -0.39 6.38
CA GLY A 70 27.53 -0.06 7.78
C GLY A 70 26.58 -1.06 8.47
N GLY A 71 26.40 -0.89 9.77
CA GLY A 71 25.47 -1.68 10.59
C GLY A 71 24.00 -1.36 10.32
N PHE A 72 23.11 -2.21 10.81
CA PHE A 72 21.67 -1.95 10.81
C PHE A 72 21.34 -0.74 11.71
N ASP A 73 20.44 0.13 11.24
CA ASP A 73 20.03 1.34 11.95
C ASP A 73 18.52 1.34 12.23
N HIS A 74 17.69 1.32 11.19
CA HIS A 74 16.23 1.37 11.34
C HIS A 74 15.47 0.63 10.24
N TRP A 75 14.17 0.41 10.48
CA TRP A 75 13.23 -0.07 9.48
C TRP A 75 12.56 1.09 8.74
N MET A 76 12.37 0.94 7.43
CA MET A 76 11.64 1.89 6.61
C MET A 76 10.67 1.18 5.65
N VAL A 77 9.79 1.96 5.04
CA VAL A 77 8.86 1.52 3.99
C VAL A 77 8.91 2.47 2.80
N ARG A 78 8.84 1.89 1.60
CA ARG A 78 8.67 2.65 0.35
C ARG A 78 7.18 2.90 0.13
N VAL A 79 6.80 4.17 0.04
CA VAL A 79 5.40 4.58 -0.11
C VAL A 79 5.23 5.26 -1.47
N PRO A 80 4.58 4.60 -2.45
CA PRO A 80 4.19 5.21 -3.72
C PRO A 80 3.14 6.30 -3.52
N THR A 81 3.07 7.23 -4.48
CA THR A 81 2.01 8.23 -4.58
C THR A 81 0.63 7.58 -4.54
N GLY A 82 -0.30 8.18 -3.80
CA GLY A 82 -1.68 7.72 -3.67
C GLY A 82 -1.89 6.55 -2.70
N LYS A 83 -0.84 5.94 -2.14
CA LYS A 83 -1.00 4.85 -1.16
C LYS A 83 -1.59 5.38 0.15
N VAL A 84 -2.50 4.61 0.75
CA VAL A 84 -3.11 4.91 2.06
C VAL A 84 -2.19 4.40 3.17
N LEU A 85 -1.94 5.23 4.18
CA LEU A 85 -1.09 4.94 5.33
C LEU A 85 -1.90 4.42 6.52
N PHE A 86 -2.96 5.15 6.86
CA PHE A 86 -3.81 4.91 8.02
C PHE A 86 -5.27 5.01 7.65
N GLU A 87 -6.10 4.25 8.35
CA GLU A 87 -7.56 4.35 8.29
C GLU A 87 -8.12 4.40 9.70
N ILE A 88 -9.23 5.12 9.88
CA ILE A 88 -9.96 5.15 11.14
C ILE A 88 -11.45 5.01 10.93
N ASN A 89 -12.11 4.47 11.95
CA ASN A 89 -13.55 4.39 12.08
C ASN A 89 -13.90 4.42 13.57
N GLY A 90 -15.13 4.82 13.88
CA GLY A 90 -15.69 4.82 15.22
C GLY A 90 -17.14 5.28 15.15
N ASP A 91 -17.98 4.81 16.08
CA ASP A 91 -19.43 5.02 16.00
C ASP A 91 -19.77 6.52 16.11
N ASP A 92 -19.11 7.23 17.02
CA ASP A 92 -19.31 8.66 17.27
C ASP A 92 -18.32 9.57 16.48
N LEU A 93 -17.66 9.03 15.45
CA LEU A 93 -16.61 9.77 14.73
C LEU A 93 -17.18 10.73 13.68
N HIS A 94 -17.19 12.01 14.01
CA HIS A 94 -17.49 13.08 13.05
C HIS A 94 -16.31 13.35 12.09
N GLU A 95 -16.61 13.59 10.80
CA GLU A 95 -15.59 13.75 9.74
C GLU A 95 -14.57 14.85 10.03
N LYS A 96 -15.02 15.99 10.55
CA LYS A 96 -14.13 17.12 10.88
C LYS A 96 -13.06 16.73 11.90
N VAL A 97 -13.41 15.88 12.87
CA VAL A 97 -12.47 15.37 13.89
C VAL A 97 -11.47 14.41 13.25
N ALA A 98 -11.94 13.50 12.38
CA ALA A 98 -11.08 12.60 11.62
C ALA A 98 -10.08 13.39 10.74
N ARG A 99 -10.55 14.43 10.06
CA ARG A 99 -9.74 15.30 9.21
C ARG A 99 -8.66 16.04 10.01
N GLU A 100 -9.00 16.57 11.19
CA GLU A 100 -8.03 17.20 12.08
C GLU A 100 -7.00 16.21 12.62
N ALA A 101 -7.42 15.00 13.00
CA ALA A 101 -6.52 13.94 13.44
C ALA A 101 -5.47 13.61 12.35
N PHE A 102 -5.94 13.44 11.12
CA PHE A 102 -5.09 13.15 9.98
C PHE A 102 -4.20 14.31 9.55
N ARG A 103 -4.68 15.56 9.67
CA ARG A 103 -3.84 16.75 9.48
C ARG A 103 -2.67 16.76 10.48
N LYS A 104 -2.94 16.49 11.76
CA LYS A 104 -1.89 16.41 12.79
C LYS A 104 -0.95 15.22 12.61
N ALA A 105 -1.44 14.10 12.07
CA ALA A 105 -0.58 12.97 11.71
C ALA A 105 0.37 13.33 10.56
N GLY A 106 -0.15 14.03 9.54
CA GLY A 106 0.64 14.48 8.39
C GLY A 106 1.82 15.37 8.75
N THR A 107 1.72 16.20 9.80
CA THR A 107 2.84 17.06 10.24
C THR A 107 4.00 16.29 10.87
N LYS A 108 3.82 15.02 11.24
CA LYS A 108 4.87 14.15 11.79
C LYS A 108 5.59 13.33 10.73
N LEU A 109 5.11 13.40 9.49
CA LEU A 109 5.56 12.59 8.38
C LEU A 109 6.28 13.47 7.34
N PRO A 110 7.21 12.91 6.54
CA PRO A 110 8.07 13.71 5.67
C PRO A 110 7.43 14.14 4.33
N GLY A 111 6.26 13.58 3.96
CA GLY A 111 5.59 13.87 2.69
C GLY A 111 4.46 14.88 2.80
N VAL A 112 3.78 15.12 1.68
CA VAL A 112 2.50 15.85 1.67
C VAL A 112 1.37 14.82 1.65
N TYR A 113 0.42 14.98 2.57
CA TYR A 113 -0.66 14.02 2.78
C TYR A 113 -2.03 14.62 2.48
N GLU A 114 -2.98 13.74 2.24
CA GLU A 114 -4.35 14.10 1.87
C GLU A 114 -5.34 13.21 2.62
N PHE A 115 -6.42 13.84 3.08
CA PHE A 115 -7.55 13.15 3.69
C PHE A 115 -8.38 12.44 2.62
N VAL A 116 -8.81 11.21 2.89
CA VAL A 116 -9.69 10.43 2.00
C VAL A 116 -10.92 9.92 2.74
N SER A 117 -12.01 9.86 1.98
CA SER A 117 -13.30 9.27 2.38
C SER A 117 -13.66 8.13 1.42
N LEU A 118 -14.66 7.32 1.75
CA LEU A 118 -15.12 6.20 0.92
C LEU A 118 -15.57 6.65 -0.48
N ASP A 119 -16.11 7.85 -0.60
CA ASP A 119 -16.56 8.44 -1.86
C ASP A 119 -15.41 9.10 -2.66
N SER A 120 -14.25 9.30 -2.04
CA SER A 120 -13.14 9.96 -2.72
C SER A 120 -12.48 9.06 -3.76
N LEU A 121 -12.30 9.59 -4.98
CA LEU A 121 -11.63 8.90 -6.07
C LEU A 121 -10.20 8.49 -5.71
N VAL A 122 -9.72 7.40 -6.28
CA VAL A 122 -8.37 6.88 -6.03
C VAL A 122 -7.34 7.73 -6.76
N ARG A 123 -6.29 8.14 -6.04
CA ARG A 123 -5.15 8.85 -6.60
C ARG A 123 -4.19 7.86 -7.26
N VAL A 124 -3.86 8.11 -8.52
CA VAL A 124 -2.97 7.26 -9.33
C VAL A 124 -1.63 7.94 -9.56
N GLY A 125 -1.68 9.20 -9.97
CA GLY A 125 -0.52 10.07 -10.16
C GLY A 125 -0.58 11.30 -9.27
N LEU A 126 0.35 12.23 -9.48
CA LEU A 126 0.40 13.49 -8.73
C LEU A 126 -0.85 14.36 -8.99
N HIS A 127 -1.34 14.34 -10.22
CA HIS A 127 -2.50 15.14 -10.66
C HIS A 127 -3.58 14.29 -11.36
N SER A 128 -3.56 12.96 -11.20
CA SER A 128 -4.50 12.03 -11.86
C SER A 128 -5.25 11.19 -10.84
N PHE A 129 -6.55 11.03 -11.09
CA PHE A 129 -7.48 10.24 -10.30
C PHE A 129 -8.19 9.19 -11.16
N LYS A 130 -8.75 8.17 -10.51
CA LYS A 130 -9.52 7.11 -11.15
C LYS A 130 -10.54 6.51 -10.19
N ASP A 131 -11.73 6.14 -10.68
CA ASP A 131 -12.64 5.26 -9.95
C ASP A 131 -12.28 3.78 -10.24
N PRO A 132 -11.99 2.95 -9.22
CA PRO A 132 -11.80 1.51 -9.40
C PRO A 132 -13.01 0.77 -9.98
N LYS A 133 -14.23 1.33 -9.88
CA LYS A 133 -15.45 0.70 -10.41
C LYS A 133 -15.50 0.69 -11.93
N ASP A 134 -14.81 1.63 -12.58
CA ASP A 134 -14.76 1.75 -14.04
C ASP A 134 -13.79 0.75 -14.69
N ASP A 135 -13.03 0.00 -13.89
CA ASP A 135 -12.10 -1.01 -14.40
C ASP A 135 -12.84 -2.23 -15.00
N PRO A 136 -12.50 -2.66 -16.23
CA PRO A 136 -13.20 -3.76 -16.88
C PRO A 136 -12.99 -5.09 -16.15
N VAL A 137 -14.10 -5.78 -15.83
CA VAL A 137 -14.06 -7.13 -15.27
C VAL A 137 -13.77 -8.14 -16.38
N LYS A 138 -12.71 -8.93 -16.24
CA LYS A 138 -12.22 -9.85 -17.27
C LYS A 138 -12.00 -11.25 -16.71
N ASN A 139 -12.41 -12.26 -17.48
CA ASN A 139 -12.01 -13.64 -17.24
C ASN A 139 -10.71 -13.95 -18.01
N PHE A 140 -9.59 -13.99 -17.29
CA PHE A 140 -8.28 -14.21 -17.88
C PHE A 140 -8.09 -15.63 -18.45
N TYR A 141 -8.87 -16.63 -18.00
CA TYR A 141 -8.81 -17.97 -18.59
C TYR A 141 -9.38 -17.96 -20.01
N ASP A 142 -10.49 -17.26 -20.23
CA ASP A 142 -11.10 -17.11 -21.56
C ASP A 142 -10.20 -16.30 -22.50
N GLU A 143 -9.57 -15.23 -22.00
CA GLU A 143 -8.57 -14.47 -22.77
C GLU A 143 -7.39 -15.34 -23.18
N ASN A 144 -6.87 -16.17 -22.26
CA ASN A 144 -5.78 -17.10 -22.56
C ASN A 144 -6.22 -18.23 -23.52
N ALA A 145 -7.46 -18.71 -23.45
CA ALA A 145 -7.97 -19.69 -24.41
C ALA A 145 -8.10 -19.11 -25.82
N LYS A 146 -8.55 -17.86 -25.94
CA LYS A 146 -8.64 -17.13 -27.22
C LYS A 146 -7.27 -16.84 -27.82
N LYS A 147 -6.28 -16.47 -26.99
CA LYS A 147 -4.91 -16.18 -27.43
C LYS A 147 -3.90 -17.02 -26.63
N PRO A 148 -3.77 -18.32 -26.97
CA PRO A 148 -3.00 -19.25 -26.15
C PRO A 148 -1.49 -19.05 -26.30
N SER A 149 -0.80 -19.12 -25.16
CA SER A 149 0.66 -19.19 -25.14
C SER A 149 1.16 -20.52 -25.73
N LYS A 150 2.39 -20.52 -26.26
CA LYS A 150 3.01 -21.75 -26.79
C LYS A 150 3.14 -22.84 -25.72
N LYS A 151 3.42 -22.46 -24.47
CA LYS A 151 3.45 -23.38 -23.34
C LYS A 151 2.09 -24.02 -23.10
N TYR A 152 1.02 -23.24 -23.15
CA TYR A 152 -0.34 -23.75 -22.99
C TYR A 152 -0.73 -24.72 -24.11
N LEU A 153 -0.43 -24.37 -25.37
CA LEU A 153 -0.64 -25.28 -26.51
C LEU A 153 0.15 -26.58 -26.38
N ASN A 154 1.40 -26.51 -25.90
CA ASN A 154 2.21 -27.70 -25.68
C ASN A 154 1.62 -28.61 -24.59
N VAL A 155 1.06 -28.02 -23.53
CA VAL A 155 0.33 -28.78 -22.50
C VAL A 155 -0.92 -29.43 -23.08
N LEU A 156 -1.66 -28.74 -23.95
CA LEU A 156 -2.82 -29.32 -24.63
C LEU A 156 -2.39 -30.49 -25.53
N LYS A 157 -1.35 -30.30 -26.36
CA LYS A 157 -0.77 -31.37 -27.18
C LYS A 157 -0.34 -32.58 -26.36
N SER A 158 0.39 -32.36 -25.26
CA SER A 158 0.80 -33.46 -24.37
C SER A 158 -0.36 -34.23 -23.74
N ARG A 159 -1.56 -33.64 -23.67
CA ARG A 159 -2.78 -34.31 -23.18
C ARG A 159 -3.47 -35.12 -24.26
N GLU A 160 -3.18 -34.86 -25.54
CA GLU A 160 -3.75 -35.61 -26.65
C GLU A 160 -3.29 -37.09 -26.56
N PRO A 161 -4.17 -38.07 -26.88
CA PRO A 161 -3.91 -39.48 -26.63
C PRO A 161 -2.60 -39.99 -27.22
N GLN A 162 -2.25 -39.56 -28.44
CA GLN A 162 -1.05 -39.98 -29.15
C GLN A 162 0.26 -39.57 -28.47
N TYR A 163 0.26 -38.57 -27.60
CA TYR A 163 1.44 -38.23 -26.79
C TYR A 163 1.34 -38.84 -25.39
N LYS A 164 0.12 -38.92 -24.84
CA LYS A 164 -0.12 -39.43 -23.49
C LYS A 164 0.15 -40.94 -23.37
N LEU A 165 -0.22 -41.75 -24.37
CA LEU A 165 -0.04 -43.20 -24.36
C LEU A 165 1.45 -43.61 -24.47
N PHE A 166 2.27 -42.84 -25.19
CA PHE A 166 3.66 -43.19 -25.49
C PHE A 166 4.70 -42.45 -24.65
N ARG A 167 4.30 -41.78 -23.56
CA ARG A 167 5.24 -41.00 -22.73
C ARG A 167 6.24 -41.86 -21.92
N GLY A 168 6.04 -43.17 -21.85
CA GLY A 168 6.99 -44.13 -21.27
C GLY A 168 7.31 -43.93 -19.78
N ARG A 169 6.40 -43.29 -19.05
CA ARG A 169 6.43 -43.08 -17.60
C ARG A 169 5.04 -43.27 -17.02
#